data_AF-A0A7D6ZR24-F1
#
_entry.id   AF-A0A7D6ZR24-F1
#
_cell.length_a   1.000
_cell.length_b   1.000
_cell.length_c   1.000
_cell.angle_alpha   90.00
_cell.angle_beta   90.00
_cell.angle_gamma   90.00
#
_symmetry.space_group_name_H-M   'P 1'
#
loop_
_entity.id
_entity.type
_entity.pdbx_description
1 polymer ?
#
loop_
_entity_poly.entity_id
_entity_poly.type
_entity_poly.pdbx_seq_one_letter_code
_entity_poly.pdbx_strand_id
1 'polypeptide(L)'
;MRGKRWLAGLAASGCVLVAAPGAMAEAAPGDPVAGDIRVAGSRFVDEFGRVVLLHGVNNVDKEAPYIEPGDGFTLTEDDAALLARHGFNTVRLGVSFDGLMPTRGVVDTAYLDRVAAVVDILARHGIHTLLDNHQDGLSKPWQGNGFPAWALTSRPGALEPNPGFPLYYLMPSMNLAWDEVWDNHNGVLDHLGQALGALAAKMDGRAGVLGIELMNEPWPGTAFLSCFPDGCPGFDAKYQAAMQKLTDAVRARNAGITVFWEPNVTWNETMPSNLGKNPPITAPGIAFAPHDYCIPSQLAIYLGLPAFLRGLCSPQQGKTWGNIDSFTARTGIPALVTEFGDGDASVLGQTLSRADERFIGWQYWHYSSRFGAGGPRPDPFLGDAGRELVRTYPRATAGTPGRMIFDSGTGDFAYRFTPSAAARPTEIYVSDLHYPDGYEVRAEGGVVTSPPGASLVTVEARGSQPVTVYLQRPGSKGATLPGGSIGTGSAGTGSGGSGSAGAGSSGLSSDSGSSGNGSAG
;
A
#
# COMPACT_ATOMS: atom_id res chain seq x y z
N MET A 1 73.41 -27.92 2.82
CA MET A 1 72.61 -27.05 1.94
C MET A 1 71.13 -27.33 2.20
N ARG A 2 70.36 -26.29 2.55
CA ARG A 2 69.03 -26.36 3.15
C ARG A 2 67.94 -26.61 2.08
N GLY A 3 67.06 -27.56 2.32
CA GLY A 3 65.82 -27.74 1.56
C GLY A 3 64.78 -26.68 1.90
N LYS A 4 63.99 -26.27 0.90
CA LYS A 4 62.81 -25.41 1.09
C LYS A 4 61.59 -26.08 0.45
N ARG A 5 60.66 -26.49 1.30
CA ARG A 5 59.27 -26.86 0.96
C ARG A 5 58.50 -25.57 0.63
N TRP A 6 57.70 -25.61 -0.43
CA TRP A 6 56.72 -24.58 -0.77
C TRP A 6 55.40 -24.92 -0.09
N LEU A 7 54.89 -24.00 0.74
CA LEU A 7 53.53 -24.02 1.29
C LEU A 7 52.73 -22.94 0.56
N ALA A 8 51.69 -23.35 -0.17
CA ALA A 8 50.70 -22.46 -0.74
C ALA A 8 49.73 -22.01 0.37
N GLY A 9 49.67 -20.71 0.63
CA GLY A 9 48.72 -20.11 1.56
C GLY A 9 47.39 -19.82 0.85
N LEU A 10 46.29 -20.33 1.41
CA LEU A 10 44.94 -19.89 1.09
C LEU A 10 44.75 -18.44 1.56
N ALA A 11 44.31 -17.56 0.67
CA ALA A 11 43.86 -16.22 1.02
C ALA A 11 42.43 -16.32 1.59
N ALA A 12 42.28 -16.05 2.88
CA ALA A 12 40.99 -15.86 3.51
C ALA A 12 40.45 -14.46 3.13
N SER A 13 39.31 -14.41 2.45
CA SER A 13 38.54 -13.19 2.24
C SER A 13 38.05 -12.67 3.58
N GLY A 14 38.64 -11.58 4.08
CA GLY A 14 38.24 -10.93 5.32
C GLY A 14 36.91 -10.21 5.17
N CYS A 15 35.88 -10.68 5.89
CA CYS A 15 34.71 -9.87 6.22
C CYS A 15 35.12 -8.82 7.25
N VAL A 16 35.00 -7.54 6.89
CA VAL A 16 35.16 -6.44 7.84
C VAL A 16 33.83 -6.26 8.56
N LEU A 17 33.76 -6.68 9.83
CA LEU A 17 32.73 -6.18 10.75
C LEU A 17 33.13 -4.77 11.20
N VAL A 18 32.27 -3.80 11.00
CA VAL A 18 32.42 -2.46 11.57
C VAL A 18 31.52 -2.38 12.80
N ALA A 19 32.13 -2.40 13.98
CA ALA A 19 31.44 -2.10 15.23
C ALA A 19 31.62 -0.60 15.53
N ALA A 20 30.52 0.14 15.65
CA ALA A 20 30.54 1.56 16.03
C ALA A 20 30.23 1.71 17.53
N PRO A 21 30.91 2.60 18.26
CA PRO A 21 30.46 3.02 19.59
C PRO A 21 29.12 3.76 19.49
N GLY A 22 28.25 3.60 20.49
CA GLY A 22 26.93 4.23 20.55
C GLY A 22 27.00 5.75 20.41
N ALA A 23 26.70 6.23 19.21
CA ALA A 23 26.37 7.60 18.92
C ALA A 23 24.90 7.62 18.51
N MET A 24 24.12 8.55 19.08
CA MET A 24 22.78 8.83 18.58
C MET A 24 22.88 9.18 17.10
N ALA A 25 21.94 8.68 16.30
CA ALA A 25 21.89 8.93 14.86
C ALA A 25 22.00 10.44 14.60
N GLU A 26 23.10 10.86 13.98
CA GLU A 26 23.29 12.23 13.55
C GLU A 26 22.35 12.47 12.37
N ALA A 27 21.54 13.54 12.43
CA ALA A 27 20.58 13.85 11.39
C ALA A 27 21.30 13.97 10.04
N ALA A 28 20.89 13.16 9.07
CA ALA A 28 21.41 13.24 7.71
C ALA A 28 21.21 14.66 7.14
N PRO A 29 22.07 15.11 6.21
CA PRO A 29 21.67 16.20 5.32
C PRO A 29 20.28 15.87 4.76
N GLY A 30 19.37 16.85 4.78
CA GLY A 30 17.96 16.64 4.44
C GLY A 30 17.80 15.77 3.19
N ASP A 31 16.85 14.84 3.25
CA ASP A 31 16.58 13.94 2.13
C ASP A 31 16.53 14.73 0.82
N PRO A 32 17.18 14.26 -0.26
CA PRO A 32 17.08 14.93 -1.53
C PRO A 32 15.60 15.05 -1.93
N VAL A 33 15.25 16.17 -2.56
CA VAL A 33 13.90 16.42 -3.10
C VAL A 33 13.41 15.18 -3.83
N ALA A 34 12.17 14.78 -3.56
CA ALA A 34 11.55 13.59 -4.14
C ALA A 34 11.64 13.60 -5.67
N GLY A 35 12.30 12.59 -6.23
CA GLY A 35 12.47 12.39 -7.66
C GLY A 35 11.19 11.90 -8.36
N ASP A 36 11.33 11.59 -9.65
CA ASP A 36 10.23 11.08 -10.47
C ASP A 36 10.10 9.57 -10.28
N ILE A 37 8.89 9.09 -10.00
CA ILE A 37 8.56 7.66 -9.99
C ILE A 37 7.63 7.34 -11.14
N ARG A 38 7.98 6.29 -11.89
CA ARG A 38 7.14 5.76 -12.97
C ARG A 38 6.90 4.27 -12.81
N VAL A 39 5.82 3.79 -13.40
CA VAL A 39 5.58 2.36 -13.56
C VAL A 39 6.43 1.82 -14.71
N ALA A 40 7.16 0.74 -14.45
CA ALA A 40 7.96 0.01 -15.43
C ALA A 40 7.73 -1.51 -15.26
N GLY A 41 6.92 -2.10 -16.14
CA GLY A 41 6.41 -3.45 -15.94
C GLY A 41 5.65 -3.53 -14.61
N SER A 42 5.97 -4.50 -13.77
CA SER A 42 5.28 -4.74 -12.49
C SER A 42 5.91 -3.98 -11.30
N ARG A 43 6.57 -2.83 -11.54
CA ARG A 43 7.37 -2.13 -10.51
C ARG A 43 7.25 -0.62 -10.61
N PHE A 44 7.42 0.04 -9.47
CA PHE A 44 7.74 1.46 -9.39
C PHE A 44 9.25 1.65 -9.52
N VAL A 45 9.68 2.53 -10.43
CA VAL A 45 11.08 2.77 -10.74
C VAL A 45 11.35 4.27 -10.73
N ASP A 46 12.44 4.67 -10.05
CA ASP A 46 12.88 6.07 -10.00
C ASP A 46 13.67 6.49 -11.25
N GLU A 47 14.04 7.77 -11.33
CA GLU A 47 14.82 8.34 -12.42
C GLU A 47 16.24 7.75 -12.55
N PHE A 48 16.74 7.07 -11.51
CA PHE A 48 18.05 6.42 -11.48
C PHE A 48 18.00 4.94 -11.89
N GLY A 49 16.81 4.41 -12.20
CA GLY A 49 16.60 3.02 -12.59
C GLY A 49 16.52 2.04 -11.41
N ARG A 50 16.28 2.55 -10.18
CA ARG A 50 16.13 1.72 -8.97
C ARG A 50 14.66 1.37 -8.76
N VAL A 51 14.40 0.18 -8.22
CA VAL A 51 13.06 -0.25 -7.82
C VAL A 51 12.71 0.37 -6.47
N VAL A 52 11.61 1.10 -6.39
CA VAL A 52 11.19 1.84 -5.19
C VAL A 52 10.17 1.03 -4.40
N LEU A 53 10.34 1.00 -3.07
CA LEU A 53 9.32 0.53 -2.12
C LEU A 53 8.75 1.74 -1.39
N LEU A 54 7.42 1.86 -1.36
CA LEU A 54 6.71 3.02 -0.85
C LEU A 54 6.01 2.68 0.47
N HIS A 55 6.41 3.30 1.57
CA HIS A 55 5.76 3.16 2.88
C HIS A 55 5.31 4.53 3.37
N GLY A 56 4.08 4.64 3.84
CA GLY A 56 3.53 5.94 4.16
C GLY A 56 2.18 5.96 4.83
N VAL A 57 1.51 7.10 4.72
CA VAL A 57 0.26 7.40 5.43
C VAL A 57 -0.76 8.10 4.53
N ASN A 58 -2.01 8.07 4.93
CA ASN A 58 -3.10 8.88 4.39
C ASN A 58 -3.21 10.21 5.15
N ASN A 59 -3.46 11.30 4.42
CA ASN A 59 -3.91 12.58 4.97
C ASN A 59 -5.06 13.10 4.09
N VAL A 60 -6.30 12.82 4.48
CA VAL A 60 -7.50 13.13 3.68
C VAL A 60 -8.45 14.07 4.42
N ASP A 61 -8.57 15.30 3.94
CA ASP A 61 -9.53 16.26 4.47
C ASP A 61 -10.90 16.09 3.79
N LYS A 62 -11.90 15.69 4.58
CA LYS A 62 -13.24 15.31 4.09
C LYS A 62 -14.26 16.45 4.21
N GLU A 63 -13.90 17.57 4.85
CA GLU A 63 -14.82 18.67 5.15
C GLU A 63 -14.36 20.01 4.57
N ALA A 64 -15.31 20.84 4.13
CA ALA A 64 -14.99 22.18 3.64
C ALA A 64 -14.90 23.18 4.81
N PRO A 65 -14.03 24.21 4.75
CA PRO A 65 -13.07 24.51 3.69
C PRO A 65 -11.89 23.52 3.66
N TYR A 66 -11.54 23.06 2.47
CA TYR A 66 -10.57 21.96 2.29
C TYR A 66 -9.11 22.42 2.27
N ILE A 67 -8.24 21.65 2.91
CA ILE A 67 -6.77 21.77 2.91
C ILE A 67 -6.36 23.19 3.33
N GLU A 68 -6.77 23.58 4.53
CA GLU A 68 -6.50 24.92 5.05
C GLU A 68 -5.23 24.92 5.94
N PRO A 69 -4.26 25.81 5.68
CA PRO A 69 -3.06 25.89 6.51
C PRO A 69 -3.38 26.17 7.98
N GLY A 70 -2.89 25.30 8.88
CA GLY A 70 -3.00 25.50 10.33
C GLY A 70 -4.34 25.08 10.95
N ASP A 71 -5.18 24.37 10.20
CA ASP A 71 -6.43 23.74 10.68
C ASP A 71 -6.22 22.61 11.70
N GLY A 72 -4.98 22.17 11.94
CA GLY A 72 -4.67 21.03 12.81
C GLY A 72 -4.94 19.67 12.16
N PHE A 73 -5.08 19.64 10.83
CA PHE A 73 -5.36 18.46 10.04
C PHE A 73 -4.45 18.37 8.80
N THR A 74 -4.37 19.46 8.03
CA THR A 74 -3.54 19.64 6.85
C THR A 74 -2.05 19.57 7.21
N LEU A 75 -1.32 18.73 6.47
CA LEU A 75 0.12 18.54 6.64
C LEU A 75 0.90 19.87 6.56
N THR A 76 1.76 20.08 7.56
CA THR A 76 2.71 21.18 7.63
C THR A 76 4.13 20.72 7.27
N GLU A 77 5.07 21.66 7.17
CA GLU A 77 6.50 21.35 7.01
C GLU A 77 7.04 20.46 8.15
N ASP A 78 6.60 20.71 9.39
CA ASP A 78 7.04 19.94 10.55
C ASP A 78 6.45 18.52 10.55
N ASP A 79 5.24 18.34 10.02
CA ASP A 79 4.68 17.02 9.80
C ASP A 79 5.46 16.25 8.73
N ALA A 80 5.81 16.90 7.61
CA ALA A 80 6.62 16.28 6.57
C ALA A 80 7.99 15.86 7.10
N ALA A 81 8.64 16.71 7.92
CA ALA A 81 9.91 16.39 8.57
C ALA A 81 9.78 15.22 9.57
N LEU A 82 8.65 15.11 10.28
CA LEU A 82 8.35 13.98 11.16
C LEU A 82 8.17 12.69 10.37
N LEU A 83 7.39 12.72 9.29
CA LEU A 83 7.15 11.54 8.46
C LEU A 83 8.47 11.05 7.84
N ALA A 84 9.29 11.96 7.32
CA ALA A 84 10.61 11.64 6.77
C ALA A 84 11.58 11.11 7.84
N ARG A 85 11.55 11.66 9.06
CA ARG A 85 12.34 11.12 10.19
C ARG A 85 12.02 9.66 10.48
N HIS A 86 10.75 9.28 10.44
CA HIS A 86 10.31 7.90 10.58
C HIS A 86 10.47 7.06 9.30
N GLY A 87 11.08 7.63 8.26
CA GLY A 87 11.40 6.95 7.02
C GLY A 87 10.21 6.72 6.10
N PHE A 88 9.06 7.33 6.37
CA PHE A 88 7.95 7.32 5.41
C PHE A 88 8.36 8.12 4.17
N ASN A 89 8.11 7.56 2.99
CA ASN A 89 8.46 8.17 1.71
C ASN A 89 7.25 8.33 0.78
N THR A 90 6.03 8.11 1.27
CA THR A 90 4.81 8.45 0.52
C THR A 90 3.70 8.99 1.42
N VAL A 91 2.86 9.85 0.86
CA VAL A 91 1.59 10.28 1.44
C VAL A 91 0.49 10.13 0.39
N ARG A 92 -0.62 9.52 0.78
CA ARG A 92 -1.89 9.59 0.05
C ARG A 92 -2.65 10.83 0.52
N LEU A 93 -2.60 11.88 -0.29
CA LEU A 93 -3.23 13.17 0.00
C LEU A 93 -4.62 13.18 -0.60
N GLY A 94 -5.62 13.30 0.26
CA GLY A 94 -7.01 13.36 -0.15
C GLY A 94 -7.31 14.64 -0.91
N VAL A 95 -7.82 14.48 -2.11
CA VAL A 95 -8.58 15.48 -2.85
C VAL A 95 -10.02 14.99 -3.02
N SER A 96 -10.92 15.82 -3.50
CA SER A 96 -12.28 15.36 -3.80
C SER A 96 -12.85 16.10 -5.00
N PHE A 97 -13.80 15.48 -5.69
CA PHE A 97 -14.52 16.14 -6.77
C PHE A 97 -15.24 17.41 -6.27
N ASP A 98 -15.80 17.40 -5.05
CA ASP A 98 -16.41 18.57 -4.43
C ASP A 98 -15.39 19.68 -4.16
N GLY A 99 -14.19 19.35 -3.69
CA GLY A 99 -13.10 20.32 -3.53
C GLY A 99 -12.60 20.88 -4.86
N LEU A 100 -12.45 20.03 -5.89
CA LEU A 100 -11.95 20.42 -7.21
C LEU A 100 -12.94 21.25 -8.01
N MET A 101 -14.24 20.95 -7.91
CA MET A 101 -15.31 21.57 -8.70
C MET A 101 -16.58 21.77 -7.85
N PRO A 102 -16.53 22.66 -6.84
CA PRO A 102 -17.66 22.88 -5.92
C PRO A 102 -18.88 23.51 -6.62
N THR A 103 -18.65 24.18 -7.76
CA THR A 103 -19.71 24.72 -8.63
C THR A 103 -19.66 24.03 -9.99
N ARG A 104 -20.82 23.65 -10.52
CA ARG A 104 -20.94 22.94 -11.80
C ARG A 104 -20.10 23.56 -12.91
N GLY A 105 -19.11 22.81 -13.39
CA GLY A 105 -18.23 23.20 -14.50
C GLY A 105 -17.18 24.28 -14.16
N VAL A 106 -17.05 24.68 -12.89
CA VAL A 106 -16.09 25.69 -12.44
C VAL A 106 -15.08 25.04 -11.50
N VAL A 107 -13.85 24.87 -11.98
CA VAL A 107 -12.74 24.36 -11.18
C VAL A 107 -12.30 25.41 -10.16
N ASP A 108 -12.14 24.99 -8.90
CA ASP A 108 -11.58 25.85 -7.85
C ASP A 108 -10.05 25.86 -7.95
N THR A 109 -9.52 26.91 -8.58
CA THR A 109 -8.06 27.07 -8.74
C THR A 109 -7.36 27.39 -7.42
N ALA A 110 -8.04 28.02 -6.45
CA ALA A 110 -7.47 28.32 -5.15
C ALA A 110 -7.29 27.04 -4.33
N TYR A 111 -8.25 26.10 -4.41
CA TYR A 111 -8.08 24.77 -3.86
C TYR A 111 -6.91 24.01 -4.51
N LEU A 112 -6.78 24.05 -5.84
CA LEU A 112 -5.64 23.47 -6.54
C LEU A 112 -4.28 24.08 -6.11
N ASP A 113 -4.25 25.38 -5.80
CA ASP A 113 -3.05 26.03 -5.26
C ASP A 113 -2.68 25.48 -3.87
N ARG A 114 -3.67 25.24 -2.99
CA ARG A 114 -3.45 24.66 -1.66
C ARG A 114 -2.96 23.21 -1.74
N VAL A 115 -3.58 22.38 -2.57
CA VAL A 115 -3.11 21.01 -2.86
C VAL A 115 -1.65 21.03 -3.33
N ALA A 116 -1.34 21.89 -4.30
CA ALA A 116 0.00 21.99 -4.87
C ALA A 116 1.06 22.49 -3.87
N ALA A 117 0.67 23.27 -2.86
CA ALA A 117 1.55 23.69 -1.78
C ALA A 117 1.91 22.54 -0.83
N VAL A 118 0.93 21.68 -0.48
CA VAL A 118 1.18 20.48 0.34
C VAL A 118 2.07 19.49 -0.40
N VAL A 119 1.84 19.28 -1.71
CA VAL A 119 2.71 18.45 -2.55
C VAL A 119 4.15 18.98 -2.53
N ASP A 120 4.36 20.29 -2.66
CA ASP A 120 5.71 20.89 -2.61
C ASP A 120 6.38 20.72 -1.25
N ILE A 121 5.62 20.82 -0.15
CA ILE A 121 6.11 20.56 1.19
C ILE A 121 6.63 19.12 1.27
N LEU A 122 5.79 18.14 0.90
CA LEU A 122 6.16 16.73 0.96
C LEU A 122 7.37 16.40 0.07
N ALA A 123 7.41 16.94 -1.14
CA ALA A 123 8.50 16.71 -2.08
C ALA A 123 9.85 17.20 -1.53
N ARG A 124 9.90 18.32 -0.78
CA ARG A 124 11.14 18.81 -0.15
C ARG A 124 11.71 17.86 0.91
N HIS A 125 10.88 16.98 1.46
CA HIS A 125 11.27 15.98 2.47
C HIS A 125 11.42 14.57 1.87
N GLY A 126 11.53 14.44 0.54
CA GLY A 126 11.69 13.15 -0.11
C GLY A 126 10.45 12.25 -0.05
N ILE A 127 9.26 12.85 0.14
CA ILE A 127 7.97 12.14 0.24
C ILE A 127 7.20 12.28 -1.07
N HIS A 128 6.79 11.15 -1.64
CA HIS A 128 6.00 11.10 -2.87
C HIS A 128 4.49 11.17 -2.58
N THR A 129 3.78 12.06 -3.26
CA THR A 129 2.34 12.27 -3.04
C THR A 129 1.49 11.51 -4.07
N LEU A 130 0.65 10.58 -3.61
CA LEU A 130 -0.49 10.06 -4.37
C LEU A 130 -1.69 10.97 -4.12
N LEU A 131 -2.29 11.51 -5.18
CA LEU A 131 -3.48 12.35 -5.09
C LEU A 131 -4.72 11.48 -5.19
N ASP A 132 -5.41 11.32 -4.07
CA ASP A 132 -6.56 10.44 -3.92
C ASP A 132 -7.86 11.19 -4.16
N ASN A 133 -8.59 10.89 -5.22
CA ASN A 133 -9.94 11.39 -5.41
C ASN A 133 -10.93 10.68 -4.46
N HIS A 134 -10.98 11.21 -3.25
CA HIS A 134 -11.64 10.60 -2.10
C HIS A 134 -13.16 10.79 -2.12
N GLN A 135 -13.85 9.77 -1.62
CA GLN A 135 -15.27 9.80 -1.29
C GLN A 135 -15.56 8.74 -0.22
N ASP A 136 -16.52 9.02 0.67
CA ASP A 136 -17.24 7.99 1.40
C ASP A 136 -18.72 8.31 1.33
N GLY A 137 -19.57 7.32 1.06
CA GLY A 137 -21.01 7.53 1.02
C GLY A 137 -21.43 8.49 -0.08
N LEU A 138 -20.63 8.55 -1.14
CA LEU A 138 -20.78 9.32 -2.36
C LEU A 138 -20.74 10.84 -2.20
N SER A 139 -21.56 11.43 -1.31
CA SER A 139 -21.76 12.89 -1.24
C SER A 139 -22.42 13.35 0.07
N LYS A 140 -22.28 14.64 0.37
CA LYS A 140 -22.86 15.33 1.54
C LYS A 140 -24.37 15.10 1.76
N PRO A 141 -25.25 14.93 0.75
CA PRO A 141 -26.66 14.61 0.97
C PRO A 141 -26.89 13.35 1.81
N TRP A 142 -25.98 12.39 1.80
CA TRP A 142 -26.04 11.18 2.64
C TRP A 142 -25.14 11.26 3.88
N GLN A 143 -24.70 12.46 4.25
CA GLN A 143 -23.72 12.69 5.33
C GLN A 143 -22.34 12.06 5.02
N GLY A 144 -22.09 11.80 3.74
CA GLY A 144 -20.79 11.40 3.21
C GLY A 144 -19.99 12.60 2.67
N ASN A 145 -19.01 12.31 1.83
CA ASN A 145 -18.15 13.29 1.16
C ASN A 145 -17.76 12.80 -0.25
N GLY A 146 -17.08 13.65 -1.03
CA GLY A 146 -16.51 13.26 -2.32
C GLY A 146 -17.14 13.97 -3.51
N PHE A 147 -18.31 13.52 -3.96
CA PHE A 147 -19.00 14.13 -5.10
C PHE A 147 -19.73 15.41 -4.68
N PRO A 148 -19.69 16.49 -5.48
CA PRO A 148 -20.47 17.67 -5.19
C PRO A 148 -21.96 17.40 -5.38
N ALA A 149 -22.79 17.93 -4.49
CA ALA A 149 -24.24 17.67 -4.51
C ALA A 149 -24.90 18.08 -5.84
N TRP A 150 -24.36 19.08 -6.55
CA TRP A 150 -24.89 19.52 -7.84
C TRP A 150 -24.76 18.47 -8.95
N ALA A 151 -23.84 17.51 -8.82
CA ALA A 151 -23.57 16.49 -9.84
C ALA A 151 -24.62 15.37 -9.83
N LEU A 152 -25.34 15.18 -8.73
CA LEU A 152 -26.24 14.06 -8.50
C LEU A 152 -27.68 14.52 -8.42
N THR A 153 -28.63 13.71 -8.91
CA THR A 153 -30.07 14.00 -8.84
C THR A 153 -30.74 13.32 -7.65
N SER A 154 -30.41 12.06 -7.41
CA SER A 154 -30.94 11.26 -6.31
C SER A 154 -30.66 11.91 -4.95
N ARG A 155 -31.61 11.79 -4.03
CA ARG A 155 -31.54 12.34 -2.66
C ARG A 155 -32.17 11.34 -1.69
N PRO A 156 -31.69 11.28 -0.43
CA PRO A 156 -32.35 10.46 0.58
C PRO A 156 -33.77 10.94 0.83
N GLY A 157 -34.69 10.00 0.93
CA GLY A 157 -36.08 10.28 1.30
C GLY A 157 -36.17 10.73 2.76
N ALA A 158 -37.14 11.59 3.09
CA ALA A 158 -37.30 12.12 4.46
C ALA A 158 -37.51 11.04 5.53
N LEU A 159 -38.01 9.86 5.14
CA LEU A 159 -38.25 8.71 6.02
C LEU A 159 -37.28 7.54 5.76
N GLU A 160 -36.31 7.70 4.86
CA GLU A 160 -35.31 6.69 4.58
C GLU A 160 -34.28 6.67 5.72
N PRO A 161 -34.09 5.54 6.43
CA PRO A 161 -33.09 5.46 7.48
C PRO A 161 -31.68 5.67 6.92
N ASN A 162 -30.94 6.61 7.50
CA ASN A 162 -29.50 6.77 7.25
C ASN A 162 -28.72 6.23 8.46
N PRO A 163 -28.10 5.04 8.36
CA PRO A 163 -27.31 4.46 9.44
C PRO A 163 -25.89 5.07 9.56
N GLY A 164 -25.51 6.00 8.67
CA GLY A 164 -24.16 6.55 8.60
C GLY A 164 -23.14 5.56 8.03
N PHE A 165 -21.87 5.96 8.06
CA PHE A 165 -20.77 5.10 7.63
C PHE A 165 -20.63 3.87 8.55
N PRO A 166 -20.34 2.68 8.00
CA PRO A 166 -20.26 2.34 6.57
C PRO A 166 -21.60 1.91 5.97
N LEU A 167 -22.64 1.69 6.78
CA LEU A 167 -23.87 1.01 6.34
C LEU A 167 -24.75 1.83 5.40
N TYR A 168 -24.49 3.13 5.23
CA TYR A 168 -25.23 3.98 4.30
C TYR A 168 -25.09 3.55 2.82
N TYR A 169 -24.12 2.70 2.47
CA TYR A 169 -23.95 2.12 1.13
C TYR A 169 -25.12 1.19 0.79
N LEU A 170 -25.90 0.77 1.79
CA LEU A 170 -27.10 -0.04 1.62
C LEU A 170 -28.38 0.81 1.44
N MET A 171 -28.30 2.14 1.53
CA MET A 171 -29.45 3.02 1.34
C MET A 171 -29.93 2.98 -0.13
N PRO A 172 -31.22 2.72 -0.40
CA PRO A 172 -31.77 2.72 -1.76
C PRO A 172 -31.46 4.00 -2.56
N SER A 173 -31.61 5.19 -1.97
CA SER A 173 -31.33 6.44 -2.67
C SER A 173 -29.85 6.60 -3.03
N MET A 174 -28.94 6.15 -2.16
CA MET A 174 -27.50 6.18 -2.44
C MET A 174 -27.15 5.23 -3.60
N ASN A 175 -27.75 4.04 -3.64
CA ASN A 175 -27.53 3.08 -4.73
C ASN A 175 -27.99 3.65 -6.08
N LEU A 176 -29.14 4.31 -6.13
CA LEU A 176 -29.59 5.02 -7.34
C LEU A 176 -28.64 6.16 -7.73
N ALA A 177 -28.03 6.84 -6.76
CA ALA A 177 -27.06 7.90 -7.03
C ALA A 177 -25.75 7.35 -7.62
N TRP A 178 -25.29 6.18 -7.16
CA TRP A 178 -24.17 5.47 -7.79
C TRP A 178 -24.50 5.01 -9.20
N ASP A 179 -25.74 4.59 -9.47
CA ASP A 179 -26.18 4.25 -10.83
C ASP A 179 -26.04 5.49 -11.76
N GLU A 180 -26.40 6.68 -11.28
CA GLU A 180 -26.18 7.94 -12.03
C GLU A 180 -24.70 8.17 -12.39
N VAL A 181 -23.77 7.85 -11.49
CA VAL A 181 -22.32 7.92 -11.76
C VAL A 181 -21.97 6.96 -12.89
N TRP A 182 -22.33 5.69 -12.77
CA TRP A 182 -21.91 4.64 -13.70
C TRP A 182 -22.59 4.72 -15.06
N ASP A 183 -23.82 5.22 -15.12
CA ASP A 183 -24.53 5.52 -16.36
C ASP A 183 -24.14 6.88 -16.95
N ASN A 184 -23.25 7.62 -16.27
CA ASN A 184 -22.84 8.98 -16.62
C ASN A 184 -24.06 9.91 -16.82
N HIS A 185 -25.10 9.71 -16.02
CA HIS A 185 -26.28 10.58 -16.02
C HIS A 185 -25.84 12.01 -15.73
N ASN A 186 -26.43 12.98 -16.44
CA ASN A 186 -26.05 14.41 -16.36
C ASN A 186 -24.55 14.70 -16.58
N GLY A 187 -23.78 13.78 -17.16
CA GLY A 187 -22.35 13.95 -17.40
C GLY A 187 -21.50 13.90 -16.14
N VAL A 188 -21.89 13.17 -15.09
CA VAL A 188 -21.14 13.07 -13.83
C VAL A 188 -19.66 12.72 -14.05
N LEU A 189 -19.38 11.66 -14.83
CA LEU A 189 -18.00 11.24 -15.13
C LEU A 189 -17.31 12.19 -16.12
N ASP A 190 -18.06 12.92 -16.96
CA ASP A 190 -17.48 13.96 -17.81
C ASP A 190 -16.94 15.13 -16.97
N HIS A 191 -17.72 15.58 -15.99
CA HIS A 191 -17.30 16.64 -15.09
C HIS A 191 -16.21 16.19 -14.13
N LEU A 192 -16.27 14.96 -13.63
CA LEU A 192 -15.18 14.39 -12.84
C LEU A 192 -13.88 14.32 -13.67
N GLY A 193 -13.96 13.87 -14.93
CA GLY A 193 -12.82 13.87 -15.85
C GLY A 193 -12.25 15.28 -16.08
N GLN A 194 -13.09 16.31 -16.16
CA GLN A 194 -12.64 17.71 -16.25
C GLN A 194 -11.92 18.16 -14.96
N ALA A 195 -12.46 17.82 -13.79
CA ALA A 195 -11.86 18.14 -12.49
C ALA A 195 -10.50 17.47 -12.32
N LEU A 196 -10.42 16.16 -12.55
CA LEU A 196 -9.17 15.38 -12.47
C LEU A 196 -8.16 15.82 -13.54
N GLY A 197 -8.63 16.20 -14.74
CA GLY A 197 -7.77 16.77 -15.78
C GLY A 197 -7.15 18.11 -15.36
N ALA A 198 -7.89 18.96 -14.62
CA ALA A 198 -7.35 20.21 -14.09
C ALA A 198 -6.32 19.97 -12.98
N LEU A 199 -6.58 18.99 -12.10
CA LEU A 199 -5.60 18.52 -11.11
C LEU A 199 -4.33 18.01 -11.81
N ALA A 200 -4.48 17.15 -12.82
CA ALA A 200 -3.36 16.60 -13.58
C ALA A 200 -2.50 17.68 -14.24
N ALA A 201 -3.13 18.71 -14.82
CA ALA A 201 -2.44 19.87 -15.39
C ALA A 201 -1.67 20.67 -14.31
N LYS A 202 -2.24 20.83 -13.12
CA LYS A 202 -1.58 21.55 -12.00
C LYS A 202 -0.34 20.81 -11.49
N MET A 203 -0.33 19.49 -11.61
CA MET A 203 0.75 18.61 -11.14
C MET A 203 1.80 18.32 -12.20
N ASP A 204 1.61 18.75 -13.45
CA ASP A 204 2.55 18.47 -14.53
C ASP A 204 3.94 19.10 -14.27
N GLY A 205 4.98 18.28 -14.38
CA GLY A 205 6.36 18.65 -14.08
C GLY A 205 6.67 18.93 -12.60
N ARG A 206 5.74 18.66 -11.67
CA ARG A 206 5.94 18.90 -10.23
C ARG A 206 6.63 17.71 -9.56
N ALA A 207 7.74 17.98 -8.87
CA ALA A 207 8.51 16.96 -8.17
C ALA A 207 7.67 16.24 -7.11
N GLY A 208 8.00 14.97 -6.85
CA GLY A 208 7.34 14.17 -5.82
C GLY A 208 5.91 13.73 -6.13
N VAL A 209 5.30 14.09 -7.27
CA VAL A 209 3.98 13.58 -7.65
C VAL A 209 4.09 12.11 -8.06
N LEU A 210 3.49 11.22 -7.27
CA LEU A 210 3.45 9.79 -7.57
C LEU A 210 2.41 9.47 -8.64
N GLY A 211 1.25 10.12 -8.58
CA GLY A 211 0.13 9.89 -9.50
C GLY A 211 -1.20 10.42 -8.99
N ILE A 212 -2.27 10.10 -9.72
CA ILE A 212 -3.66 10.34 -9.33
C ILE A 212 -4.37 8.99 -9.19
N GLU A 213 -4.99 8.76 -8.04
CA GLU A 213 -5.97 7.70 -7.84
C GLU A 213 -7.36 8.20 -8.22
N LEU A 214 -8.02 7.47 -9.12
CA LEU A 214 -9.19 7.98 -9.82
C LEU A 214 -10.43 8.06 -8.95
N MET A 215 -10.58 7.15 -7.98
CA MET A 215 -11.76 7.08 -7.12
C MET A 215 -11.49 6.19 -5.92
N ASN A 216 -11.67 6.74 -4.72
CA ASN A 216 -11.71 5.96 -3.49
C ASN A 216 -12.95 5.07 -3.43
N GLU A 217 -12.76 3.79 -3.13
CA GLU A 217 -13.80 2.82 -2.77
C GLU A 217 -15.05 2.83 -3.69
N PRO A 218 -14.91 2.60 -5.01
CA PRO A 218 -16.01 2.71 -5.94
C PRO A 218 -17.09 1.64 -5.70
N TRP A 219 -18.29 2.07 -5.31
CA TRP A 219 -19.42 1.18 -5.00
C TRP A 219 -20.27 0.85 -6.24
N PRO A 220 -20.69 -0.41 -6.45
CA PRO A 220 -21.44 -0.80 -7.65
C PRO A 220 -22.85 -0.21 -7.84
N GLY A 221 -23.38 0.51 -6.84
CA GLY A 221 -24.76 0.97 -6.85
C GLY A 221 -25.74 -0.20 -6.77
N THR A 222 -26.88 -0.09 -7.44
CA THR A 222 -27.96 -1.12 -7.36
C THR A 222 -27.49 -2.50 -7.80
N ALA A 223 -26.40 -2.58 -8.57
CA ALA A 223 -25.80 -3.84 -9.01
C ALA A 223 -25.02 -4.61 -7.93
N PHE A 224 -24.81 -4.07 -6.72
CA PHE A 224 -23.87 -4.64 -5.74
C PHE A 224 -24.12 -6.10 -5.37
N LEU A 225 -25.38 -6.55 -5.28
CA LEU A 225 -25.71 -7.94 -4.97
C LEU A 225 -25.21 -8.92 -6.05
N SER A 226 -25.05 -8.48 -7.30
CA SER A 226 -24.48 -9.30 -8.37
C SER A 226 -23.00 -9.63 -8.15
N CYS A 227 -22.32 -8.92 -7.25
CA CYS A 227 -20.93 -9.15 -6.91
C CYS A 227 -20.74 -10.31 -5.94
N PHE A 228 -21.81 -10.78 -5.28
CA PHE A 228 -21.72 -11.84 -4.28
C PHE A 228 -22.23 -13.18 -4.84
N PRO A 229 -21.55 -14.31 -4.53
CA PRO A 229 -20.36 -14.44 -3.67
C PRO A 229 -19.01 -14.43 -4.43
N ASP A 230 -19.00 -14.31 -5.76
CA ASP A 230 -17.83 -14.62 -6.60
C ASP A 230 -17.39 -13.47 -7.55
N GLY A 231 -17.72 -12.23 -7.20
CA GLY A 231 -17.45 -11.03 -8.00
C GLY A 231 -18.49 -10.80 -9.11
N CYS A 232 -18.45 -9.60 -9.70
CA CYS A 232 -19.42 -9.14 -10.69
C CYS A 232 -18.73 -8.74 -12.01
N PRO A 233 -18.38 -9.69 -12.90
CA PRO A 233 -17.66 -9.40 -14.14
C PRO A 233 -18.36 -8.37 -15.05
N GLY A 234 -19.70 -8.39 -15.07
CA GLY A 234 -20.48 -7.42 -15.86
C GLY A 234 -20.33 -5.99 -15.33
N PHE A 235 -20.33 -5.80 -14.01
CA PHE A 235 -20.09 -4.49 -13.41
C PHE A 235 -18.62 -4.08 -13.56
N ASP A 236 -17.66 -4.98 -13.32
CA ASP A 236 -16.23 -4.68 -13.48
C ASP A 236 -15.88 -4.23 -14.90
N ALA A 237 -16.52 -4.77 -15.94
CA ALA A 237 -16.32 -4.30 -17.31
C ALA A 237 -16.81 -2.86 -17.52
N LYS A 238 -17.98 -2.51 -16.93
CA LYS A 238 -18.54 -1.15 -16.94
C LYS A 238 -17.66 -0.18 -16.14
N TYR A 239 -17.26 -0.58 -14.94
CA TYR A 239 -16.37 0.17 -14.06
C TYR A 239 -15.00 0.41 -14.73
N GLN A 240 -14.41 -0.62 -15.35
CA GLN A 240 -13.14 -0.49 -16.08
C GLN A 240 -13.25 0.52 -17.24
N ALA A 241 -14.37 0.54 -17.97
CA ALA A 241 -14.60 1.53 -19.01
C ALA A 241 -14.71 2.95 -18.46
N ALA A 242 -15.32 3.13 -17.28
CA ALA A 242 -15.37 4.41 -16.58
C ALA A 242 -13.96 4.86 -16.13
N MET A 243 -13.15 3.96 -15.57
CA MET A 243 -11.77 4.26 -15.18
C MET A 243 -10.91 4.62 -16.41
N GLN A 244 -11.07 3.91 -17.53
CA GLN A 244 -10.39 4.26 -18.77
C GLN A 244 -10.78 5.66 -19.26
N LYS A 245 -12.06 6.01 -19.24
CA LYS A 245 -12.54 7.35 -19.61
C LYS A 245 -11.90 8.45 -18.76
N LEU A 246 -11.80 8.24 -17.44
CA LEU A 246 -11.14 9.20 -16.54
C LEU A 246 -9.62 9.25 -16.77
N THR A 247 -8.98 8.10 -17.00
CA THR A 247 -7.56 8.03 -17.41
C THR A 247 -7.31 8.84 -18.66
N ASP A 248 -8.16 8.73 -19.68
CA ASP A 248 -8.00 9.47 -20.93
C ASP A 248 -8.14 10.99 -20.70
N ALA A 249 -9.07 11.42 -19.85
CA ALA A 249 -9.24 12.83 -19.48
C ALA A 249 -8.03 13.39 -18.70
N VAL A 250 -7.48 12.62 -17.77
CA VAL A 250 -6.25 12.94 -17.04
C VAL A 250 -5.06 13.04 -18.00
N ARG A 251 -4.87 12.03 -18.85
CA ARG A 251 -3.73 11.94 -19.79
C ARG A 251 -3.79 12.99 -20.89
N ALA A 252 -4.98 13.48 -21.25
CA ALA A 252 -5.13 14.62 -22.15
C ALA A 252 -4.54 15.93 -21.60
N ARG A 253 -4.32 16.01 -20.28
CA ARG A 253 -3.78 17.18 -19.58
C ARG A 253 -2.40 16.95 -18.99
N ASN A 254 -2.03 15.70 -18.71
CA ASN A 254 -0.70 15.29 -18.29
C ASN A 254 -0.43 13.88 -18.84
N ALA A 255 0.29 13.79 -19.95
CA ALA A 255 0.49 12.51 -20.64
C ALA A 255 1.41 11.55 -19.87
N GLY A 256 2.19 12.02 -18.89
CA GLY A 256 3.18 11.25 -18.15
C GLY A 256 2.70 10.66 -16.83
N ILE A 257 1.75 11.31 -16.14
CA ILE A 257 1.34 10.98 -14.77
C ILE A 257 0.82 9.56 -14.60
N THR A 258 1.32 8.83 -13.59
CA THR A 258 0.78 7.49 -13.24
C THR A 258 -0.67 7.63 -12.77
N VAL A 259 -1.52 6.68 -13.16
CA VAL A 259 -2.92 6.61 -12.73
C VAL A 259 -3.14 5.35 -11.89
N PHE A 260 -3.77 5.50 -10.73
CA PHE A 260 -4.04 4.42 -9.79
C PHE A 260 -5.52 4.01 -9.87
N TRP A 261 -5.76 2.72 -10.07
CA TRP A 261 -7.09 2.13 -10.17
C TRP A 261 -7.33 1.21 -8.98
N GLU A 262 -8.33 1.54 -8.17
CA GLU A 262 -8.85 0.64 -7.15
C GLU A 262 -9.68 -0.49 -7.80
N PRO A 263 -9.81 -1.66 -7.15
CA PRO A 263 -10.93 -2.56 -7.43
C PRO A 263 -12.26 -1.89 -7.03
N ASN A 264 -13.39 -2.35 -7.56
CA ASN A 264 -14.66 -1.96 -6.94
C ASN A 264 -14.70 -2.44 -5.47
N VAL A 265 -15.33 -1.65 -4.59
CA VAL A 265 -15.13 -1.82 -3.14
C VAL A 265 -15.77 -3.08 -2.56
N THR A 266 -16.57 -3.86 -3.33
CA THR A 266 -16.98 -5.20 -2.87
C THR A 266 -15.77 -6.12 -2.57
N TRP A 267 -14.60 -5.72 -3.05
CA TRP A 267 -13.28 -6.15 -2.58
C TRP A 267 -13.13 -6.22 -1.05
N ASN A 268 -13.57 -5.18 -0.32
CA ASN A 268 -13.49 -5.10 1.14
C ASN A 268 -14.37 -6.17 1.81
N GLU A 269 -15.46 -6.59 1.15
CA GLU A 269 -16.27 -7.75 1.54
C GLU A 269 -15.76 -9.07 0.92
N THR A 270 -14.49 -9.11 0.53
CA THR A 270 -13.73 -10.26 0.04
C THR A 270 -14.02 -10.71 -1.39
N MET A 271 -14.76 -9.93 -2.18
CA MET A 271 -15.06 -10.31 -3.57
C MET A 271 -13.82 -10.13 -4.47
N PRO A 272 -13.58 -11.03 -5.44
CA PRO A 272 -12.46 -10.88 -6.36
C PRO A 272 -12.73 -9.80 -7.41
N SER A 273 -11.69 -9.05 -7.78
CA SER A 273 -11.76 -8.13 -8.92
C SER A 273 -11.62 -8.86 -10.26
N ASN A 274 -12.45 -8.50 -11.24
CA ASN A 274 -12.38 -8.96 -12.63
C ASN A 274 -11.73 -7.93 -13.57
N LEU A 275 -11.18 -6.83 -13.04
CA LEU A 275 -10.39 -5.88 -13.83
C LEU A 275 -9.30 -6.60 -14.63
N GLY A 276 -9.15 -6.22 -15.90
CA GLY A 276 -8.18 -6.79 -16.82
C GLY A 276 -8.47 -8.22 -17.29
N LYS A 277 -9.59 -8.85 -16.89
CA LYS A 277 -10.01 -10.14 -17.49
C LYS A 277 -10.64 -9.93 -18.86
N ASN A 278 -11.60 -9.01 -18.95
CA ASN A 278 -12.26 -8.66 -20.19
C ASN A 278 -12.90 -7.25 -20.10
N PRO A 279 -12.36 -6.23 -20.80
CA PRO A 279 -11.16 -6.31 -21.63
C PRO A 279 -9.86 -6.34 -20.79
N PRO A 280 -8.72 -6.78 -21.36
CA PRO A 280 -7.41 -6.56 -20.76
C PRO A 280 -7.12 -5.07 -20.57
N ILE A 281 -6.32 -4.73 -19.56
CA ILE A 281 -5.83 -3.35 -19.37
C ILE A 281 -4.60 -3.16 -20.26
N THR A 282 -4.68 -2.24 -21.22
CA THR A 282 -3.60 -1.95 -22.17
C THR A 282 -3.01 -0.55 -22.01
N ALA A 283 -3.63 0.32 -21.19
CA ALA A 283 -3.11 1.65 -20.92
C ALA A 283 -1.77 1.54 -20.16
N PRO A 284 -0.72 2.27 -20.58
CA PRO A 284 0.54 2.30 -19.85
C PRO A 284 0.42 3.16 -18.57
N GLY A 285 1.33 2.95 -17.62
CA GLY A 285 1.41 3.78 -16.42
C GLY A 285 0.19 3.68 -15.52
N ILE A 286 -0.41 2.49 -15.46
CA ILE A 286 -1.45 2.13 -14.49
C ILE A 286 -0.80 1.42 -13.31
N ALA A 287 -1.27 1.71 -12.10
CA ALA A 287 -0.97 0.99 -10.87
C ALA A 287 -2.29 0.52 -10.22
N PHE A 288 -2.26 -0.62 -9.54
CA PHE A 288 -3.39 -1.15 -8.80
C PHE A 288 -3.37 -0.67 -7.36
N ALA A 289 -4.50 -0.19 -6.86
CA ALA A 289 -4.64 0.43 -5.55
C ALA A 289 -5.67 -0.28 -4.67
N PRO A 290 -5.39 -1.50 -4.17
CA PRO A 290 -6.32 -2.19 -3.29
C PRO A 290 -6.24 -1.67 -1.85
N HIS A 291 -7.35 -1.78 -1.11
CA HIS A 291 -7.38 -1.67 0.35
C HIS A 291 -7.18 -3.05 1.01
N ASP A 292 -6.69 -3.08 2.26
CA ASP A 292 -6.53 -4.31 3.05
C ASP A 292 -7.07 -4.15 4.48
N TYR A 293 -8.40 -4.11 4.58
CA TYR A 293 -9.09 -4.05 5.87
C TYR A 293 -9.42 -5.43 6.45
N CYS A 294 -9.38 -5.53 7.78
CA CYS A 294 -10.00 -6.62 8.51
C CYS A 294 -11.47 -6.30 8.81
N ILE A 295 -12.41 -7.03 8.21
CA ILE A 295 -13.87 -6.80 8.41
C ILE A 295 -14.25 -6.82 9.90
N PRO A 296 -13.92 -7.87 10.70
CA PRO A 296 -14.18 -7.85 12.14
C PRO A 296 -13.60 -6.66 12.91
N SER A 297 -12.45 -6.12 12.49
CA SER A 297 -11.86 -4.95 13.13
C SER A 297 -12.70 -3.70 12.84
N GLN A 298 -13.03 -3.46 11.56
CA GLN A 298 -13.91 -2.34 11.17
C GLN A 298 -15.29 -2.44 11.82
N LEU A 299 -15.91 -3.63 11.88
CA LEU A 299 -17.20 -3.81 12.57
C LEU A 299 -17.11 -3.56 14.08
N ALA A 300 -15.96 -3.83 14.72
CA ALA A 300 -15.76 -3.48 16.12
C ALA A 300 -15.64 -1.95 16.31
N ILE A 301 -14.94 -1.26 15.40
CA ILE A 301 -14.75 0.20 15.42
C ILE A 301 -16.08 0.92 15.19
N TYR A 302 -16.82 0.58 14.13
CA TYR A 302 -17.98 1.36 13.69
C TYR A 302 -19.32 0.87 14.25
N LEU A 303 -19.45 -0.43 14.56
CA LEU A 303 -20.71 -1.02 15.04
C LEU A 303 -20.61 -1.53 16.50
N GLY A 304 -19.45 -1.41 17.14
CA GLY A 304 -19.26 -1.91 18.51
C GLY A 304 -19.35 -3.43 18.63
N LEU A 305 -19.13 -4.17 17.55
CA LEU A 305 -19.14 -5.63 17.59
C LEU A 305 -17.98 -6.20 18.43
N PRO A 306 -18.12 -7.42 18.98
CA PRO A 306 -17.11 -7.97 19.88
C PRO A 306 -15.73 -8.16 19.24
N ALA A 307 -14.69 -7.64 19.90
CA ALA A 307 -13.31 -7.69 19.39
C ALA A 307 -12.75 -9.12 19.20
N PHE A 308 -13.29 -10.14 19.86
CA PHE A 308 -12.83 -11.53 19.68
C PHE A 308 -13.04 -12.04 18.24
N LEU A 309 -13.95 -11.42 17.46
CA LEU A 309 -14.17 -11.75 16.05
C LEU A 309 -12.94 -11.49 15.17
N ARG A 310 -11.97 -10.69 15.65
CA ARG A 310 -10.68 -10.44 14.97
C ARG A 310 -9.84 -11.70 14.77
N GLY A 311 -10.16 -12.81 15.44
CA GLY A 311 -9.58 -14.13 15.11
C GLY A 311 -9.76 -14.55 13.65
N LEU A 312 -10.71 -13.93 12.91
CA LEU A 312 -10.94 -14.16 11.49
C LEU A 312 -10.13 -13.24 10.57
N CYS A 313 -9.39 -12.24 11.08
CA CYS A 313 -8.64 -11.29 10.23
C CYS A 313 -7.60 -11.99 9.35
N SER A 314 -6.78 -12.90 9.92
CA SER A 314 -5.68 -13.52 9.16
C SER A 314 -6.14 -14.33 7.94
N PRO A 315 -7.14 -15.24 8.01
CA PRO A 315 -7.64 -15.93 6.82
C PRO A 315 -8.36 -14.98 5.85
N GLN A 316 -9.10 -13.97 6.33
CA GLN A 316 -9.79 -13.02 5.46
C GLN A 316 -8.81 -12.12 4.69
N GLN A 317 -7.83 -11.51 5.35
CA GLN A 317 -6.78 -10.74 4.69
C GLN A 317 -5.93 -11.65 3.79
N GLY A 318 -5.70 -12.91 4.18
CA GLY A 318 -5.09 -13.90 3.30
C GLY A 318 -5.82 -14.06 1.96
N LYS A 319 -7.15 -13.97 1.94
CA LYS A 319 -7.95 -13.95 0.70
C LYS A 319 -7.74 -12.66 -0.09
N THR A 320 -7.70 -11.50 0.57
CA THR A 320 -7.36 -10.21 -0.06
C THR A 320 -6.03 -10.29 -0.81
N TRP A 321 -4.97 -10.77 -0.15
CA TRP A 321 -3.65 -10.91 -0.76
C TRP A 321 -3.61 -11.96 -1.89
N GLY A 322 -4.39 -13.04 -1.78
CA GLY A 322 -4.59 -13.97 -2.90
C GLY A 322 -5.27 -13.32 -4.13
N ASN A 323 -6.19 -12.38 -3.91
CA ASN A 323 -6.78 -11.60 -4.99
C ASN A 323 -5.77 -10.60 -5.60
N ILE A 324 -4.88 -10.01 -4.80
CA ILE A 324 -3.77 -9.16 -5.30
C ILE A 324 -2.83 -9.99 -6.18
N ASP A 325 -2.47 -11.20 -5.75
CA ASP A 325 -1.65 -12.13 -6.53
C ASP A 325 -2.33 -12.46 -7.88
N SER A 326 -3.63 -12.76 -7.85
CA SER A 326 -4.42 -13.04 -9.05
C SER A 326 -4.45 -11.86 -10.03
N PHE A 327 -4.63 -10.63 -9.53
CA PHE A 327 -4.62 -9.43 -10.34
C PHE A 327 -3.24 -9.20 -10.97
N THR A 328 -2.20 -9.13 -10.14
CA THR A 328 -0.83 -8.80 -10.58
C THR A 328 -0.27 -9.85 -11.54
N ALA A 329 -0.56 -11.14 -11.32
CA ALA A 329 -0.19 -12.22 -12.24
C ALA A 329 -0.85 -12.09 -13.63
N ARG A 330 -2.11 -11.64 -13.66
CA ARG A 330 -2.89 -11.51 -14.90
C ARG A 330 -2.50 -10.27 -15.70
N THR A 331 -2.21 -9.16 -15.03
CA THR A 331 -2.05 -7.85 -15.69
C THR A 331 -0.60 -7.40 -15.80
N GLY A 332 0.30 -7.89 -14.94
CA GLY A 332 1.68 -7.39 -14.86
C GLY A 332 1.79 -5.95 -14.33
N ILE A 333 0.70 -5.40 -13.79
CA ILE A 333 0.62 -4.04 -13.22
C ILE A 333 1.11 -4.08 -11.74
N PRO A 334 1.91 -3.09 -11.28
CA PRO A 334 2.32 -3.02 -9.87
C PRO A 334 1.14 -2.70 -8.96
N ALA A 335 1.24 -3.09 -7.69
CA ALA A 335 0.26 -2.75 -6.66
C ALA A 335 0.88 -1.87 -5.57
N LEU A 336 0.06 -0.99 -5.00
CA LEU A 336 0.31 -0.20 -3.80
C LEU A 336 -0.93 -0.33 -2.91
N VAL A 337 -0.81 -0.83 -1.68
CA VAL A 337 -1.96 -0.89 -0.77
C VAL A 337 -2.27 0.52 -0.27
N THR A 338 -3.30 1.16 -0.80
CA THR A 338 -3.56 2.59 -0.55
C THR A 338 -4.23 2.85 0.81
N GLU A 339 -4.80 1.82 1.44
CA GLU A 339 -5.46 1.96 2.74
C GLU A 339 -5.49 0.67 3.57
N PHE A 340 -5.17 0.77 4.86
CA PHE A 340 -5.30 -0.28 5.87
C PHE A 340 -5.11 0.28 7.29
N GLY A 341 -5.47 -0.51 8.30
CA GLY A 341 -5.11 -0.28 9.71
C GLY A 341 -6.21 0.38 10.55
N ASP A 342 -6.53 1.66 10.28
CA ASP A 342 -7.57 2.44 10.97
C ASP A 342 -7.42 2.44 12.51
N GLY A 343 -6.19 2.64 12.98
CA GLY A 343 -5.87 2.72 14.41
C GLY A 343 -5.80 1.39 15.16
N ASP A 344 -6.22 0.25 14.56
CA ASP A 344 -6.11 -1.06 15.21
C ASP A 344 -4.73 -1.69 14.99
N ALA A 345 -3.82 -1.46 15.93
CA ALA A 345 -2.46 -2.03 15.89
C ALA A 345 -2.45 -3.58 15.78
N SER A 346 -3.50 -4.27 16.23
CA SER A 346 -3.53 -5.74 16.25
C SER A 346 -3.62 -6.39 14.87
N VAL A 347 -4.02 -5.63 13.85
CA VAL A 347 -4.16 -6.15 12.47
C VAL A 347 -3.00 -5.77 11.55
N LEU A 348 -2.17 -4.79 11.93
CA LEU A 348 -1.10 -4.25 11.07
C LEU A 348 -0.11 -5.32 10.62
N GLY A 349 0.28 -6.22 11.52
CA GLY A 349 1.24 -7.29 11.20
C GLY A 349 0.81 -8.19 10.04
N GLN A 350 -0.51 -8.36 9.80
CA GLN A 350 -1.01 -9.16 8.67
C GLN A 350 -0.75 -8.47 7.33
N THR A 351 -1.03 -7.18 7.22
CA THR A 351 -0.76 -6.40 6.01
C THR A 351 0.74 -6.27 5.79
N LEU A 352 1.48 -5.85 6.82
CA LEU A 352 2.91 -5.54 6.71
C LEU A 352 3.74 -6.77 6.33
N SER A 353 3.49 -7.93 6.93
CA SER A 353 4.22 -9.16 6.57
C SER A 353 3.91 -9.62 5.14
N ARG A 354 2.65 -9.54 4.69
CA ARG A 354 2.25 -9.97 3.35
C ARG A 354 2.69 -9.00 2.25
N ALA A 355 2.76 -7.71 2.58
CA ALA A 355 3.37 -6.68 1.76
C ALA A 355 4.88 -6.94 1.58
N ASP A 356 5.59 -7.25 2.68
CA ASP A 356 7.01 -7.57 2.65
C ASP A 356 7.31 -8.82 1.81
N GLU A 357 6.47 -9.86 1.88
CA GLU A 357 6.59 -11.09 1.07
C GLU A 357 6.57 -10.82 -0.45
N ARG A 358 5.86 -9.76 -0.86
CA ARG A 358 5.62 -9.40 -2.27
C ARG A 358 6.41 -8.19 -2.73
N PHE A 359 7.10 -7.51 -1.82
CA PHE A 359 7.74 -6.21 -2.08
C PHE A 359 6.71 -5.19 -2.59
N ILE A 360 5.54 -5.15 -1.94
CA ILE A 360 4.45 -4.21 -2.23
C ILE A 360 4.45 -3.11 -1.18
N GLY A 361 4.33 -1.86 -1.62
CA GLY A 361 4.23 -0.71 -0.72
C GLY A 361 2.85 -0.55 -0.10
N TRP A 362 2.71 0.40 0.83
CA TRP A 362 1.45 0.66 1.51
C TRP A 362 1.34 2.11 2.05
N GLN A 363 0.10 2.53 2.29
CA GLN A 363 -0.26 3.81 2.91
C GLN A 363 -1.27 3.57 4.04
N TYR A 364 -0.87 3.84 5.28
CA TYR A 364 -1.66 3.58 6.50
C TYR A 364 -2.79 4.61 6.68
N TRP A 365 -3.96 4.15 7.11
CA TRP A 365 -5.08 5.01 7.52
C TRP A 365 -5.07 5.20 9.05
N HIS A 366 -4.90 6.41 9.59
CA HIS A 366 -4.69 7.72 8.95
C HIS A 366 -3.72 8.58 9.76
N TYR A 367 -3.12 9.58 9.12
CA TYR A 367 -2.31 10.63 9.74
C TYR A 367 -2.99 12.01 9.65
N SER A 368 -3.24 12.61 10.81
CA SER A 368 -3.67 14.01 10.93
C SER A 368 -2.49 14.87 11.43
N SER A 369 -2.37 16.09 10.92
CA SER A 369 -1.30 17.01 11.34
C SER A 369 -1.22 17.16 12.85
N ARG A 370 -0.02 17.09 13.42
CA ARG A 370 0.15 17.30 14.86
C ARG A 370 0.09 18.77 15.24
N PHE A 371 0.15 19.68 14.27
CA PHE A 371 0.35 21.10 14.50
C PHE A 371 -0.94 21.86 14.17
N GLY A 372 -1.62 22.32 15.21
CA GLY A 372 -2.85 23.10 15.08
C GLY A 372 -3.08 24.03 16.26
N ALA A 373 -4.29 24.60 16.34
CA ALA A 373 -4.70 25.40 17.48
C ALA A 373 -4.61 24.58 18.78
N GLY A 374 -3.79 25.04 19.73
CA GLY A 374 -3.52 24.33 21.00
C GLY A 374 -2.12 23.73 21.14
N GLY A 375 -1.28 23.85 20.11
CA GLY A 375 0.12 23.38 20.13
C GLY A 375 0.30 21.96 19.58
N PRO A 376 1.54 21.45 19.53
CA PRO A 376 1.83 20.17 18.91
C PRO A 376 1.23 19.00 19.72
N ARG A 377 0.46 18.14 19.04
CA ARG A 377 0.00 16.86 19.57
C ARG A 377 1.18 15.90 19.77
N PRO A 378 1.06 14.89 20.65
CA PRO A 378 2.07 13.83 20.77
C PRO A 378 2.34 13.14 19.44
N ASP A 379 3.51 12.52 19.35
CA ASP A 379 3.90 11.76 18.17
C ASP A 379 3.07 10.47 18.08
N PRO A 380 2.23 10.31 17.05
CA PRO A 380 1.36 9.14 16.95
C PRO A 380 2.16 7.86 16.70
N PHE A 381 3.42 7.96 16.28
CA PHE A 381 4.26 6.81 15.98
C PHE A 381 5.11 6.32 17.15
N LEU A 382 4.95 6.90 18.35
CA LEU A 382 5.62 6.40 19.56
C LEU A 382 4.83 5.30 20.30
N GLY A 383 3.65 4.92 19.78
CA GLY A 383 2.82 3.83 20.32
C GLY A 383 2.94 2.50 19.56
N ASP A 384 2.02 1.58 19.85
CA ASP A 384 2.01 0.22 19.26
C ASP A 384 1.92 0.23 17.74
N ALA A 385 1.11 1.12 17.16
CA ALA A 385 1.01 1.26 15.71
C ALA A 385 2.33 1.69 15.09
N GLY A 386 3.00 2.69 15.67
CA GLY A 386 4.28 3.17 15.17
C GLY A 386 5.41 2.15 15.29
N ARG A 387 5.41 1.31 16.34
CA ARG A 387 6.35 0.18 16.45
C ARG A 387 6.23 -0.79 15.26
N GLU A 388 5.03 -0.99 14.71
CA GLU A 388 4.85 -1.83 13.52
C GLU A 388 5.17 -1.09 12.20
N LEU A 389 4.73 0.17 12.08
CA LEU A 389 4.80 0.97 10.85
C LEU A 389 6.18 1.57 10.57
N VAL A 390 6.95 1.95 11.61
CA VAL A 390 8.29 2.55 11.44
C VAL A 390 9.33 1.45 11.30
N ARG A 391 9.62 1.06 10.06
CA ARG A 391 10.40 -0.15 9.73
C ARG A 391 11.75 0.20 9.12
N THR A 392 12.75 -0.65 9.31
CA THR A 392 13.93 -0.65 8.42
C THR A 392 13.54 -1.29 7.10
N TYR A 393 13.74 -0.62 5.97
CA TYR A 393 13.32 -1.12 4.66
C TYR A 393 14.11 -0.50 3.49
N PRO A 394 14.22 -1.21 2.34
CA PRO A 394 14.89 -0.68 1.16
C PRO A 394 14.01 0.33 0.41
N ARG A 395 14.21 1.63 0.65
CA ARG A 395 13.52 2.73 -0.06
C ARG A 395 13.69 2.63 -1.57
N ALA A 396 14.92 2.38 -2.04
CA ALA A 396 15.23 2.23 -3.45
C ALA A 396 16.31 1.16 -3.66
N THR A 397 16.10 0.23 -4.59
CA THR A 397 17.00 -0.89 -4.87
C THR A 397 17.64 -0.78 -6.24
N ALA A 398 18.97 -0.73 -6.31
CA ALA A 398 19.78 -0.83 -7.54
C ALA A 398 19.83 -2.28 -8.05
N GLY A 399 18.66 -2.83 -8.37
CA GLY A 399 18.51 -4.25 -8.64
C GLY A 399 17.07 -4.71 -8.73
N THR A 400 16.92 -6.02 -8.93
CA THR A 400 15.66 -6.73 -8.73
C THR A 400 15.53 -7.15 -7.28
N PRO A 401 14.53 -6.66 -6.53
CA PRO A 401 14.25 -7.12 -5.19
C PRO A 401 14.05 -8.64 -5.14
N GLY A 402 14.57 -9.24 -4.07
CA GLY A 402 14.25 -10.59 -3.61
C GLY A 402 13.60 -10.51 -2.23
N ARG A 403 13.62 -11.61 -1.47
CA ARG A 403 12.95 -11.65 -0.17
C ARG A 403 13.50 -10.60 0.79
N MET A 404 12.62 -10.08 1.64
CA MET A 404 12.96 -9.29 2.80
C MET A 404 12.17 -9.73 4.03
N ILE A 405 12.65 -9.33 5.20
CA ILE A 405 11.97 -9.49 6.48
C ILE A 405 12.42 -8.37 7.43
N PHE A 406 11.48 -7.88 8.22
CA PHE A 406 11.72 -6.98 9.35
C PHE A 406 10.92 -7.45 10.56
N ASP A 407 11.60 -7.63 11.69
CA ASP A 407 10.99 -7.96 12.99
C ASP A 407 10.78 -6.66 13.79
N SER A 408 9.52 -6.25 13.98
CA SER A 408 9.12 -5.07 14.76
C SER A 408 9.27 -5.22 16.28
N GLY A 409 9.56 -6.42 16.78
CA GLY A 409 9.92 -6.66 18.17
C GLY A 409 11.40 -6.41 18.45
N THR A 410 12.28 -6.81 17.51
CA THR A 410 13.74 -6.81 17.72
C THR A 410 14.49 -5.77 16.89
N GLY A 411 13.91 -5.31 15.78
CA GLY A 411 14.59 -4.53 14.74
C GLY A 411 15.43 -5.38 13.79
N ASP A 412 15.43 -6.71 13.89
CA ASP A 412 16.22 -7.53 12.99
C ASP A 412 15.70 -7.46 11.55
N PHE A 413 16.59 -7.16 10.61
CA PHE A 413 16.29 -6.96 9.20
C PHE A 413 17.22 -7.81 8.31
N ALA A 414 16.64 -8.43 7.29
CA ALA A 414 17.41 -9.05 6.22
C ALA A 414 16.74 -8.82 4.86
N TYR A 415 17.53 -8.52 3.84
CA TYR A 415 17.06 -8.27 2.48
C TYR A 415 18.04 -8.79 1.45
N ARG A 416 17.54 -9.47 0.41
CA ARG A 416 18.34 -9.89 -0.74
C ARG A 416 17.83 -9.25 -2.01
N PHE A 417 18.74 -8.81 -2.89
CA PHE A 417 18.41 -8.37 -4.23
C PHE A 417 19.44 -8.86 -5.25
N THR A 418 19.03 -8.94 -6.52
CA THR A 418 19.93 -9.22 -7.65
C THR A 418 20.32 -7.91 -8.31
N PRO A 419 21.62 -7.53 -8.35
CA PRO A 419 22.05 -6.26 -8.91
C PRO A 419 21.64 -6.04 -10.35
N SER A 420 21.29 -4.80 -10.70
CA SER A 420 21.10 -4.33 -12.06
C SER A 420 21.72 -2.95 -12.22
N ALA A 421 21.95 -2.52 -13.47
CA ALA A 421 22.48 -1.18 -13.71
C ALA A 421 21.51 -0.12 -13.16
N ALA A 422 22.04 0.77 -12.32
CA ALA A 422 21.37 1.95 -11.79
C ALA A 422 22.40 3.06 -11.57
N ALA A 423 21.97 4.32 -11.64
CA ALA A 423 22.86 5.47 -11.50
C ALA A 423 23.15 5.84 -10.03
N ARG A 424 22.47 5.21 -9.07
CA ARG A 424 22.64 5.41 -7.63
C ARG A 424 22.65 4.06 -6.89
N PRO A 425 23.26 3.99 -5.69
CA PRO A 425 23.26 2.78 -4.87
C PRO A 425 21.86 2.43 -4.37
N THR A 426 21.73 1.20 -3.86
CA THR A 426 20.59 0.81 -3.03
C THR A 426 20.59 1.63 -1.76
N GLU A 427 19.42 2.13 -1.36
CA GLU A 427 19.18 2.94 -0.16
C GLU A 427 18.22 2.19 0.77
N ILE A 428 18.65 1.98 2.02
CA ILE A 428 17.89 1.30 3.07
C ILE A 428 17.72 2.27 4.23
N TYR A 429 16.49 2.68 4.50
CA TYR A 429 16.18 3.46 5.69
C TYR A 429 16.32 2.59 6.92
N VAL A 430 16.88 3.16 7.99
CA VAL A 430 17.09 2.51 9.28
C VAL A 430 16.14 3.12 10.30
N SER A 431 15.27 2.29 10.88
CA SER A 431 14.27 2.77 11.83
C SER A 431 14.88 3.53 13.00
N ASP A 432 14.41 4.75 13.24
CA ASP A 432 14.79 5.59 14.38
C ASP A 432 14.23 5.09 15.74
N LEU A 433 13.32 4.12 15.74
CA LEU A 433 12.73 3.55 16.96
C LEU A 433 13.41 2.27 17.42
N HIS A 434 13.95 1.48 16.49
CA HIS A 434 14.30 0.08 16.78
C HIS A 434 15.74 -0.13 17.22
N TYR A 435 16.62 0.87 17.12
CA TYR A 435 18.05 0.72 17.42
C TYR A 435 18.54 1.79 18.41
N PRO A 436 18.08 1.76 19.69
CA PRO A 436 18.40 2.81 20.66
C PRO A 436 19.91 2.92 20.98
N ASP A 437 20.65 1.82 20.83
CA ASP A 437 22.10 1.76 21.06
C ASP A 437 22.91 1.73 19.75
N GLY A 438 22.29 2.12 18.64
CA GLY A 438 22.84 1.99 17.29
C GLY A 438 22.61 0.60 16.66
N TYR A 439 23.09 0.42 15.44
CA TYR A 439 22.91 -0.80 14.64
C TYR A 439 24.23 -1.33 14.07
N GLU A 440 24.26 -2.63 13.79
CA GLU A 440 25.29 -3.29 12.98
C GLU A 440 24.71 -3.58 11.59
N VAL A 441 25.51 -3.35 10.55
CA VAL A 441 25.12 -3.64 9.16
C VAL A 441 26.23 -4.39 8.45
N ARG A 442 25.83 -5.39 7.64
CA ARG A 442 26.73 -6.13 6.77
C ARG A 442 26.07 -6.41 5.43
N ALA A 443 26.85 -6.33 4.36
CA ALA A 443 26.43 -6.66 3.00
C ALA A 443 27.30 -7.79 2.44
N GLU A 444 26.70 -8.94 2.20
CA GLU A 444 27.31 -10.04 1.44
C GLU A 444 27.13 -9.77 -0.05
N GLY A 445 28.18 -9.95 -0.86
CA GLY A 445 28.15 -9.63 -2.29
C GLY A 445 28.17 -8.14 -2.62
N GLY A 446 28.18 -7.26 -1.60
CA GLY A 446 28.20 -5.81 -1.73
C GLY A 446 29.20 -5.12 -0.80
N VAL A 447 29.09 -3.80 -0.73
CA VAL A 447 29.84 -2.92 0.18
C VAL A 447 28.86 -1.91 0.74
N VAL A 448 28.90 -1.70 2.05
CA VAL A 448 28.21 -0.58 2.70
C VAL A 448 29.06 0.67 2.52
N THR A 449 28.49 1.70 1.90
CA THR A 449 29.18 2.95 1.54
C THR A 449 28.81 4.13 2.41
N SER A 450 27.73 4.03 3.19
CA SER A 450 27.32 5.05 4.17
C SER A 450 28.24 5.07 5.39
N PRO A 451 28.39 6.23 6.06
CA PRO A 451 29.10 6.30 7.34
C PRO A 451 28.38 5.49 8.44
N PRO A 452 29.09 5.07 9.50
CA PRO A 452 28.47 4.43 10.65
C PRO A 452 27.37 5.30 11.27
N GLY A 453 26.25 4.69 11.67
CA GLY A 453 25.14 5.40 12.34
C GLY A 453 24.24 6.22 11.41
N ALA A 454 24.44 6.16 10.08
CA ALA A 454 23.58 6.86 9.13
C ALA A 454 22.12 6.37 9.21
N SER A 455 21.14 7.27 9.11
CA SER A 455 19.71 6.94 8.99
C SER A 455 19.35 6.30 7.64
N LEU A 456 20.21 6.48 6.63
CA LEU A 456 20.09 5.88 5.31
C LEU A 456 21.37 5.11 4.97
N VAL A 457 21.27 3.79 4.99
CA VAL A 457 22.37 2.90 4.59
C VAL A 457 22.42 2.83 3.07
N THR A 458 23.60 3.12 2.50
CA THR A 458 23.85 2.94 1.07
C THR A 458 24.66 1.67 0.82
N VAL A 459 24.23 0.88 -0.17
CA VAL A 459 24.86 -0.39 -0.53
C VAL A 459 25.14 -0.46 -2.03
N GLU A 460 26.40 -0.69 -2.38
CA GLU A 460 26.86 -0.95 -3.74
C GLU A 460 27.16 -2.44 -3.94
N ALA A 461 26.73 -2.99 -5.06
CA ALA A 461 27.06 -4.36 -5.44
C ALA A 461 28.53 -4.47 -5.90
N ARG A 462 29.24 -5.53 -5.50
CA ARG A 462 30.61 -5.79 -5.99
C ARG A 462 30.67 -6.35 -7.41
N GLY A 463 29.54 -6.85 -7.90
CA GLY A 463 29.41 -7.52 -9.20
C GLY A 463 27.97 -7.94 -9.45
N SER A 464 27.77 -8.95 -10.29
CA SER A 464 26.44 -9.42 -10.69
C SER A 464 25.81 -10.46 -9.75
N GLN A 465 26.52 -10.91 -8.73
CA GLN A 465 26.00 -11.89 -7.76
C GLN A 465 24.96 -11.23 -6.83
N PRO A 466 23.97 -11.97 -6.33
CA PRO A 466 23.00 -11.44 -5.39
C PRO A 466 23.66 -10.80 -4.17
N VAL A 467 23.16 -9.64 -3.77
CA VAL A 467 23.58 -8.94 -2.55
C VAL A 467 22.60 -9.31 -1.44
N THR A 468 23.11 -9.66 -0.26
CA THR A 468 22.28 -9.86 0.93
C THR A 468 22.72 -8.90 2.03
N VAL A 469 21.82 -8.05 2.48
CA VAL A 469 22.03 -7.07 3.55
C VAL A 469 21.38 -7.58 4.82
N TYR A 470 22.11 -7.49 5.92
CA TYR A 470 21.60 -7.73 7.27
C TYR A 470 21.82 -6.48 8.10
N LEU A 471 20.79 -6.07 8.83
CA LEU A 471 20.84 -4.93 9.74
C LEU A 471 20.14 -5.32 11.06
N GLN A 472 20.80 -5.07 12.18
CA GLN A 472 20.38 -5.60 13.48
C GLN A 472 20.95 -4.78 14.63
N ARG A 473 20.43 -4.96 15.84
CA ARG A 473 21.06 -4.40 17.05
C ARG A 473 22.41 -5.06 17.33
N PRO A 474 23.39 -4.35 17.92
CA PRO A 474 24.62 -4.96 18.42
C PRO A 474 24.32 -6.14 19.35
N GLY A 475 24.97 -7.28 19.12
CA GLY A 475 24.76 -8.51 19.90
C GLY A 475 23.49 -9.30 19.55
N SER A 476 22.65 -8.83 18.62
CA SER A 476 21.56 -9.64 18.07
C SER A 476 22.09 -10.80 17.23
N LYS A 477 21.34 -11.90 17.17
CA LYS A 477 21.61 -13.01 16.24
C LYS A 477 21.26 -12.65 14.80
N GLY A 478 20.47 -11.60 14.60
CA GLY A 478 20.02 -11.15 13.29
C GLY A 478 18.88 -11.99 12.71
N ALA A 479 18.24 -11.44 11.68
CA ALA A 479 17.16 -12.12 10.97
C ALA A 479 17.71 -13.26 10.08
N THR A 480 16.92 -14.34 9.98
CA THR A 480 17.12 -15.35 8.94
C THR A 480 16.34 -14.93 7.70
N LEU A 481 17.03 -14.72 6.59
CA LEU A 481 16.40 -14.37 5.33
C LEU A 481 15.42 -15.47 4.90
N PRO A 482 14.17 -15.14 4.53
CA PRO A 482 13.23 -16.12 3.99
C PRO A 482 13.76 -16.78 2.71
N GLY A 483 13.54 -18.09 2.57
CA GLY A 483 13.90 -18.83 1.35
C GLY A 483 12.96 -18.53 0.16
N GLY A 484 13.42 -18.86 -1.05
CA GLY A 484 12.65 -18.73 -2.30
C GLY A 484 12.70 -17.35 -2.96
N SER A 485 12.18 -17.24 -4.19
CA SER A 485 12.01 -15.95 -4.90
C SER A 485 10.74 -15.24 -4.46
N ILE A 486 10.69 -13.90 -4.49
CA ILE A 486 9.41 -13.16 -4.42
C ILE A 486 8.48 -13.82 -5.44
N GLY A 487 7.29 -14.20 -5.02
CA GLY A 487 6.33 -14.84 -5.91
C GLY A 487 5.92 -13.86 -7.00
N THR A 488 6.53 -13.92 -8.17
CA THR A 488 5.87 -13.48 -9.40
C THR A 488 4.84 -14.57 -9.68
N GLY A 489 3.54 -14.28 -9.58
CA GLY A 489 2.44 -15.24 -9.61
C GLY A 489 2.36 -16.15 -10.84
N SER A 490 3.33 -17.05 -11.00
CA SER A 490 3.23 -18.22 -11.85
C SER A 490 2.63 -19.31 -10.99
N ALA A 491 1.35 -19.59 -11.21
CA ALA A 491 0.63 -20.68 -10.59
C ALA A 491 1.31 -22.01 -10.92
N GLY A 492 2.21 -22.45 -10.04
CA GLY A 492 2.63 -23.84 -9.98
C GLY A 492 1.48 -24.65 -9.39
N THR A 493 0.80 -25.42 -10.24
CA THR A 493 -0.14 -26.46 -9.81
C THR A 493 0.59 -27.43 -8.88
N GLY A 494 0.41 -27.25 -7.58
CA GLY A 494 0.81 -28.24 -6.58
C GLY A 494 -0.07 -29.47 -6.73
N SER A 495 0.44 -30.48 -7.42
CA SER A 495 -0.13 -31.83 -7.37
C SER A 495 -0.06 -32.31 -5.92
N GLY A 496 -1.22 -32.39 -5.26
CA GLY A 496 -1.35 -33.01 -3.95
C GLY A 496 -0.91 -34.47 -4.00
N GLY A 497 0.28 -34.75 -3.47
CA GLY A 497 0.69 -36.10 -3.14
C GLY A 497 -0.05 -36.54 -1.87
N SER A 498 -1.12 -37.31 -2.06
CA SER A 498 -1.82 -38.02 -0.99
C SER A 498 -0.88 -39.06 -0.37
N GLY A 499 -0.28 -38.71 0.78
CA GLY A 499 0.42 -39.65 1.65
C GLY A 499 -0.59 -40.49 2.43
N SER A 500 -0.78 -41.73 1.99
CA SER A 500 -1.51 -42.78 2.70
C SER A 500 -0.82 -43.10 4.03
N ALA A 501 -1.40 -42.67 5.15
CA ALA A 501 -1.03 -43.15 6.48
C ALA A 501 -1.88 -44.39 6.80
N GLY A 502 -1.20 -45.55 6.80
CA GLY A 502 -1.77 -46.85 7.16
C GLY A 502 -2.21 -46.90 8.61
N ALA A 503 -3.42 -47.42 8.82
CA ALA A 503 -3.96 -47.74 10.13
C ALA A 503 -3.21 -48.94 10.73
N GLY A 504 -2.64 -48.74 11.92
CA GLY A 504 -2.02 -49.79 12.71
C GLY A 504 -3.06 -50.72 13.34
N SER A 505 -2.80 -52.02 13.22
CA SER A 505 -3.55 -53.08 13.91
C SER A 505 -3.18 -53.15 15.39
N SER A 506 -4.19 -53.27 16.24
CA SER A 506 -4.12 -54.05 17.47
C SER A 506 -5.52 -54.57 17.76
N GLY A 507 -5.66 -55.90 17.73
CA GLY A 507 -6.95 -56.55 17.87
C GLY A 507 -7.43 -56.62 19.30
N LEU A 508 -8.73 -56.93 19.45
CA LEU A 508 -9.25 -57.84 20.46
C LEU A 508 -10.65 -58.28 20.03
N SER A 509 -10.83 -59.58 20.10
CA SER A 509 -11.96 -60.44 19.79
C SER A 509 -13.22 -60.16 20.62
N SER A 510 -14.40 -60.34 20.04
CA SER A 510 -15.40 -61.36 20.41
C SER A 510 -16.74 -61.14 19.68
N ASP A 511 -17.31 -62.27 19.21
CA ASP A 511 -18.73 -62.65 19.17
C ASP A 511 -19.81 -61.58 18.91
N SER A 512 -20.90 -61.80 18.16
CA SER A 512 -21.53 -62.96 17.52
C SER A 512 -22.82 -62.42 16.87
N GLY A 513 -23.42 -63.14 15.91
CA GLY A 513 -24.87 -63.05 15.68
C GLY A 513 -25.36 -62.36 14.41
N SER A 514 -25.43 -63.17 13.34
CA SER A 514 -26.63 -63.51 12.57
C SER A 514 -27.61 -62.44 12.04
N SER A 515 -28.00 -62.70 10.77
CA SER A 515 -29.27 -62.38 10.06
C SER A 515 -29.50 -60.91 9.68
N GLY A 516 -29.88 -60.54 8.46
CA GLY A 516 -30.36 -61.30 7.30
C GLY A 516 -31.51 -60.52 6.65
N ASN A 517 -31.47 -60.35 5.32
CA ASN A 517 -32.50 -59.75 4.43
C ASN A 517 -32.88 -58.28 4.70
N GLY A 518 -33.24 -57.45 3.72
CA GLY A 518 -33.53 -57.64 2.31
C GLY A 518 -34.44 -56.49 1.83
N SER A 519 -34.31 -56.16 0.55
CA SER A 519 -35.26 -55.46 -0.34
C SER A 519 -35.79 -54.05 -0.01
N ALA A 520 -35.43 -53.13 -0.90
CA ALA A 520 -36.30 -52.33 -1.78
C ALA A 520 -37.44 -51.48 -1.18
N GLY A 521 -37.36 -50.19 -1.51
CA GLY A 521 -38.41 -49.17 -1.47
C GLY A 521 -37.83 -47.88 -2.02
#